data_AF-A0A7W4KEF6-F1
#
_entry.id   AF-A0A7W4KEF6-F1
#
_cell.length_a   1.000
_cell.length_b   1.000
_cell.length_c   1.000
_cell.angle_alpha   90.00
_cell.angle_beta   90.00
_cell.angle_gamma   90.00
#
_symmetry.space_group_name_H-M   'P 1'
#
loop_
_entity.id
_entity.type
_entity.pdbx_description
1 polymer ?
#
loop_
_entity_poly.entity_id
_entity_poly.type
_entity_poly.pdbx_seq_one_letter_code
_entity_poly.pdbx_strand_id
1 'polypeptide(L)'
;MSKRLISQIFQQRVLALIQASSRSRSAFAEEIGIDRSALSQLLAEDAVRLPRADTLVRIARRYNVSVDWLLGLAERADATGGRTTEVADNPDYYNIPLLTRWHTEAEGMKIRYVPYRLPDILRMSEIVAWELGPDHDDPEAIETIVGNLNYNRGPGTDMEICLATQTVTSLIDGVFPWDGLPVSVRRAQIEHMAERVEALYPSLRIFLFDGRRHHTVPYTIFGTQRAAIYAGSQYIVFNDQATILRMQRHFDSLIRQSVTQPHDVSRWLRQAATAIGNR
;
A
#
# COMPACT_ATOMS: atom_id res chain seq x y z
N MET A 1 1.30 -35.70 -21.07
CA MET A 1 1.35 -36.28 -19.71
C MET A 1 0.32 -37.41 -19.60
N SER A 2 0.65 -38.52 -18.93
CA SER A 2 -0.32 -39.60 -18.71
C SER A 2 -1.30 -39.27 -17.57
N LYS A 3 -2.53 -39.77 -17.61
CA LYS A 3 -3.55 -39.54 -16.56
C LYS A 3 -3.08 -40.01 -15.17
N ARG A 4 -2.29 -41.08 -15.12
CA ARG A 4 -1.66 -41.60 -13.89
C ARG A 4 -0.65 -40.61 -13.32
N LEU A 5 0.21 -40.04 -14.16
CA LEU A 5 1.20 -39.05 -13.74
C LEU A 5 0.54 -37.78 -13.15
N ILE A 6 -0.51 -37.27 -13.78
CA ILE A 6 -1.25 -36.10 -13.28
C ILE A 6 -1.88 -36.40 -11.90
N SER A 7 -2.44 -37.60 -11.72
CA SER A 7 -3.05 -38.00 -10.45
C SER A 7 -2.00 -38.13 -9.34
N GLN A 8 -0.84 -38.70 -9.62
CA GLN A 8 0.28 -38.80 -8.67
C GLN A 8 0.81 -37.42 -8.27
N ILE A 9 1.01 -36.51 -9.23
CA ILE A 9 1.46 -35.13 -8.96
C ILE A 9 0.42 -34.40 -8.09
N PHE A 10 -0.86 -34.52 -8.42
CA PHE A 10 -1.95 -33.96 -7.62
C PHE A 10 -1.93 -34.45 -6.17
N GLN A 11 -1.81 -35.77 -5.97
CA GLN A 11 -1.75 -36.37 -4.63
C GLN A 11 -0.56 -35.87 -3.83
N GLN A 12 0.63 -35.86 -4.44
CA GLN A 12 1.85 -35.37 -3.80
C GLN A 12 1.71 -33.90 -3.38
N ARG A 13 1.17 -33.05 -4.27
CA ARG A 13 0.98 -31.62 -4.02
C ARG A 13 -0.08 -31.36 -2.93
N VAL A 14 -1.18 -32.12 -2.91
CA VAL A 14 -2.20 -32.03 -1.84
C VAL A 14 -1.65 -32.51 -0.50
N LEU A 15 -0.86 -33.59 -0.46
CA LEU A 15 -0.20 -34.06 0.75
C LEU A 15 0.76 -33.00 1.30
N ALA A 16 1.52 -32.35 0.43
CA ALA A 16 2.39 -31.23 0.82
C ALA A 16 1.60 -30.05 1.41
N LEU A 17 0.44 -29.70 0.83
CA LEU A 17 -0.45 -28.66 1.38
C LEU A 17 -1.00 -29.03 2.77
N ILE A 18 -1.41 -30.28 2.96
CA ILE A 18 -1.87 -30.77 4.27
C ILE A 18 -0.75 -30.66 5.30
N GLN A 19 0.46 -31.11 4.96
CA GLN A 19 1.63 -31.01 5.84
C GLN A 19 1.99 -29.56 6.17
N ALA A 20 2.08 -28.68 5.18
CA ALA A 20 2.39 -27.27 5.37
C ALA A 20 1.35 -26.55 6.23
N SER A 21 0.08 -26.94 6.14
CA SER A 21 -0.99 -26.35 6.94
C SER A 21 -0.96 -26.75 8.42
N SER A 22 -0.18 -27.78 8.80
CA SER A 22 -0.16 -28.39 10.15
C SER A 22 -1.54 -28.85 10.65
N ARG A 23 -2.45 -29.22 9.73
CA ARG A 23 -3.83 -29.63 10.05
C ARG A 23 -4.06 -31.12 9.86
N SER A 24 -5.10 -31.63 10.51
CA SER A 24 -5.57 -33.00 10.29
C SER A 24 -6.25 -33.13 8.92
N ARG A 25 -6.23 -34.35 8.36
CA ARG A 25 -6.91 -34.66 7.08
C ARG A 25 -8.42 -34.39 7.14
N SER A 26 -9.04 -34.56 8.31
CA SER A 26 -10.45 -34.25 8.52
C SER A 26 -10.73 -32.75 8.39
N ALA A 27 -9.93 -31.91 9.05
CA ALA A 27 -10.07 -30.45 8.97
C ALA A 27 -9.83 -29.94 7.55
N PHE A 28 -8.87 -30.53 6.82
CA PHE A 28 -8.64 -30.19 5.41
C PHE A 28 -9.84 -30.51 4.53
N ALA A 29 -10.48 -31.68 4.73
CA ALA A 29 -11.63 -32.11 3.95
C ALA A 29 -12.84 -31.18 4.14
N GLU A 30 -13.14 -30.83 5.41
CA GLU A 30 -14.22 -29.90 5.75
C GLU A 30 -14.03 -28.53 5.09
N GLU A 31 -12.81 -27.99 5.09
CA GLU A 31 -12.52 -26.67 4.51
C GLU A 31 -12.70 -26.59 3.00
N ILE A 32 -12.42 -27.67 2.29
CA ILE A 32 -12.60 -27.74 0.84
C ILE A 32 -14.01 -28.24 0.46
N GLY A 33 -14.85 -28.53 1.46
CA GLY A 33 -16.25 -28.92 1.29
C GLY A 33 -16.46 -30.35 0.80
N ILE A 34 -15.58 -31.29 1.20
CA ILE A 34 -15.73 -32.72 0.89
C ILE A 34 -15.64 -33.59 2.14
N ASP A 35 -16.17 -34.81 2.07
CA ASP A 35 -16.08 -35.75 3.18
C ASP A 35 -14.67 -36.32 3.36
N ARG A 36 -14.32 -36.70 4.60
CA ARG A 36 -13.03 -37.35 4.93
C ARG A 36 -12.78 -38.62 4.11
N SER A 37 -13.83 -39.41 3.85
CA SER A 37 -13.76 -40.62 3.02
C SER A 37 -13.43 -40.27 1.56
N ALA A 38 -14.05 -39.22 1.02
CA ALA A 38 -13.77 -38.73 -0.33
C ALA A 38 -12.32 -38.24 -0.46
N LEU A 39 -11.82 -37.47 0.53
CA LEU A 39 -10.41 -37.07 0.55
C LEU A 39 -9.46 -38.27 0.62
N SER A 40 -9.80 -39.27 1.44
CA SER A 40 -8.96 -40.48 1.58
C SER A 40 -8.91 -41.30 0.30
N GLN A 41 -10.02 -41.38 -0.44
CA GLN A 41 -10.07 -42.04 -1.75
C GLN A 41 -9.27 -41.28 -2.82
N LEU A 42 -9.28 -39.94 -2.78
CA LEU A 42 -8.49 -39.10 -3.70
C LEU A 42 -6.98 -39.25 -3.46
N LEU A 43 -6.56 -39.50 -2.22
CA LEU A 43 -5.17 -39.63 -1.82
C LEU A 43 -4.64 -41.09 -1.79
N ALA A 44 -5.44 -42.07 -2.22
CA ALA A 44 -5.01 -43.46 -2.26
C ALA A 44 -3.98 -43.68 -3.38
N GLU A 45 -2.93 -44.48 -3.11
CA GLU A 45 -1.79 -44.68 -4.03
C GLU A 45 -2.20 -45.18 -5.42
N ASP A 46 -3.27 -45.99 -5.50
CA ASP A 46 -3.78 -46.54 -6.76
C ASP A 46 -4.89 -45.69 -7.42
N ALA A 47 -5.23 -44.54 -6.84
CA ALA A 47 -6.32 -43.72 -7.37
C ALA A 47 -5.89 -42.95 -8.64
N VAL A 48 -6.45 -43.36 -9.78
CA VAL A 48 -6.28 -42.67 -11.08
C VAL A 48 -7.36 -41.59 -11.31
N ARG A 49 -8.10 -41.22 -10.25
CA ARG A 49 -9.26 -40.33 -10.34
C ARG A 49 -8.93 -38.95 -9.79
N LEU A 50 -8.96 -37.96 -10.68
CA LEU A 50 -8.93 -36.56 -10.30
C LEU A 50 -10.28 -36.12 -9.71
N PRO A 51 -10.28 -35.17 -8.76
CA PRO A 51 -11.52 -34.60 -8.26
C PRO A 51 -12.18 -33.72 -9.33
N ARG A 52 -13.43 -33.32 -9.06
CA ARG A 52 -14.17 -32.43 -9.96
C ARG A 52 -13.52 -31.05 -10.00
N ALA A 53 -13.79 -30.30 -11.08
CA ALA A 53 -13.24 -28.96 -11.29
C ALA A 53 -13.56 -28.01 -10.13
N ASP A 54 -14.76 -28.11 -9.54
CA ASP A 54 -15.15 -27.29 -8.38
C ASP A 54 -14.24 -27.56 -7.16
N THR A 55 -13.87 -28.81 -6.91
CA THR A 55 -12.99 -29.20 -5.81
C THR A 55 -11.57 -28.71 -6.06
N LEU A 56 -11.06 -28.83 -7.30
CA LEU A 56 -9.76 -28.27 -7.69
C LEU A 56 -9.71 -26.76 -7.46
N VAL A 57 -10.74 -26.03 -7.88
CA VAL A 57 -10.85 -24.58 -7.68
C VAL A 57 -10.95 -24.24 -6.19
N ARG A 58 -11.68 -25.01 -5.39
CA ARG A 58 -11.76 -24.81 -3.93
C ARG A 58 -10.41 -25.00 -3.25
N ILE A 59 -9.67 -26.07 -3.57
CA ILE A 59 -8.31 -26.31 -3.06
C ILE A 59 -7.39 -25.14 -3.47
N ALA A 60 -7.38 -24.80 -4.77
CA ALA A 60 -6.59 -23.71 -5.32
C ALA A 60 -6.84 -22.38 -4.60
N ARG A 61 -8.11 -21.98 -4.43
CA ARG A 61 -8.48 -20.75 -3.73
C ARG A 61 -8.16 -20.80 -2.24
N ARG A 62 -8.44 -21.92 -1.57
CA ARG A 62 -8.27 -22.05 -0.12
C ARG A 62 -6.80 -21.99 0.28
N TYR A 63 -5.95 -22.63 -0.50
CA TYR A 63 -4.51 -22.78 -0.23
C TYR A 63 -3.63 -21.86 -1.08
N ASN A 64 -4.24 -20.95 -1.83
CA ASN A 64 -3.55 -19.94 -2.65
C ASN A 64 -2.56 -20.55 -3.66
N VAL A 65 -2.98 -21.60 -4.35
CA VAL A 65 -2.21 -22.27 -5.40
C VAL A 65 -2.96 -22.28 -6.74
N SER A 66 -2.28 -22.48 -7.86
CA SER A 66 -2.96 -22.61 -9.17
C SER A 66 -3.53 -24.01 -9.36
N VAL A 67 -4.60 -24.11 -10.15
CA VAL A 67 -5.07 -25.41 -10.65
C VAL A 67 -4.02 -26.04 -11.56
N ASP A 68 -3.30 -25.23 -12.35
CA ASP A 68 -2.19 -25.69 -13.18
C ASP A 68 -1.07 -26.31 -12.35
N TRP A 69 -0.75 -25.73 -11.19
CA TRP A 69 0.12 -26.39 -10.24
C TRP A 69 -0.54 -27.61 -9.60
N LEU A 70 -1.81 -27.61 -9.20
CA LEU A 70 -2.41 -28.85 -8.68
C LEU A 70 -2.34 -30.02 -9.68
N LEU A 71 -2.29 -29.73 -10.99
CA LEU A 71 -2.29 -30.72 -12.07
C LEU A 71 -0.92 -31.00 -12.71
N GLY A 72 0.17 -30.40 -12.22
CA GLY A 72 1.51 -30.64 -12.79
C GLY A 72 1.85 -29.85 -14.04
N LEU A 73 1.01 -28.88 -14.44
CA LEU A 73 1.21 -28.00 -15.59
C LEU A 73 2.13 -26.80 -15.27
N ALA A 74 2.24 -26.43 -13.99
CA ALA A 74 3.17 -25.42 -13.50
C ALA A 74 4.13 -26.00 -12.46
N GLU A 75 5.39 -25.53 -12.43
CA GLU A 75 6.38 -25.95 -11.42
C GLU A 75 6.20 -25.21 -10.09
N ARG A 76 5.87 -23.92 -10.14
CA ARG A 76 5.66 -23.07 -8.95
C ARG A 76 4.23 -23.21 -8.45
N ALA A 77 4.09 -23.26 -7.11
CA ALA A 77 2.80 -23.38 -6.43
C ALA A 77 1.89 -22.18 -6.64
N ASP A 78 2.48 -21.04 -7.01
CA ASP A 78 1.81 -19.77 -7.15
C ASP A 78 0.54 -19.92 -8.00
N ALA A 79 -0.59 -19.49 -7.44
CA ALA A 79 -1.75 -19.24 -8.27
C ALA A 79 -1.29 -18.28 -9.38
N THR A 80 -1.62 -18.56 -10.64
CA THR A 80 -1.43 -17.66 -11.79
C THR A 80 -2.34 -16.41 -11.69
N GLY A 81 -2.70 -16.02 -10.47
CA GLY A 81 -3.32 -14.77 -10.01
C GLY A 81 -3.10 -14.57 -8.49
N GLY A 82 -2.02 -15.14 -7.94
CA GLY A 82 -1.78 -15.31 -6.52
C GLY A 82 -0.90 -14.23 -5.94
N ARG A 83 -1.48 -13.39 -5.09
CA ARG A 83 -0.83 -12.63 -4.01
C ARG A 83 0.64 -12.30 -4.22
N THR A 84 0.93 -11.53 -5.27
CA THR A 84 2.30 -11.09 -5.52
C THR A 84 2.61 -9.99 -4.52
N THR A 85 3.53 -10.30 -3.59
CA THR A 85 4.32 -9.27 -2.95
C THR A 85 5.49 -9.02 -3.89
N GLU A 86 5.49 -7.86 -4.51
CA GLU A 86 6.51 -7.45 -5.46
C GLU A 86 7.40 -6.39 -4.80
N VAL A 87 8.68 -6.44 -5.12
CA VAL A 87 9.59 -5.35 -4.79
C VAL A 87 9.73 -4.52 -6.07
N ALA A 88 9.29 -3.27 -6.02
CA ALA A 88 9.47 -2.33 -7.11
C ALA A 88 10.62 -1.38 -6.78
N ASP A 89 11.56 -1.24 -7.71
CA ASP A 89 12.69 -0.34 -7.50
C ASP A 89 12.24 1.12 -7.48
N ASN A 90 12.81 1.87 -6.53
CA ASN A 90 12.59 3.29 -6.32
C ASN A 90 13.96 3.97 -6.20
N PRO A 91 14.74 4.05 -7.29
CA PRO A 91 16.12 4.53 -7.24
C PRO A 91 16.21 5.93 -6.63
N ASP A 92 15.20 6.77 -6.88
CA ASP A 92 15.10 8.12 -6.34
C ASP A 92 13.82 8.28 -5.52
N TYR A 93 13.87 9.13 -4.48
CA TYR A 93 12.67 9.43 -3.68
C TYR A 93 11.52 9.98 -4.54
N TYR A 94 11.85 10.68 -5.63
CA TYR A 94 10.92 11.17 -6.64
C TYR A 94 10.90 10.29 -7.89
N ASN A 95 10.75 8.97 -7.76
CA ASN A 95 10.48 8.11 -8.92
C ASN A 95 9.07 8.37 -9.49
N ILE A 96 8.96 9.49 -10.19
CA ILE A 96 7.73 10.02 -10.78
C ILE A 96 7.10 9.02 -11.75
N PRO A 97 7.83 8.31 -12.64
CA PRO A 97 7.19 7.39 -13.59
C PRO A 97 6.37 6.28 -12.92
N LEU A 98 6.86 5.70 -11.82
CA LEU A 98 6.18 4.60 -11.15
C LEU A 98 4.93 5.08 -10.40
N LEU A 99 5.07 6.15 -9.61
CA LEU A 99 3.96 6.73 -8.86
C LEU A 99 2.87 7.26 -9.81
N THR A 100 3.25 8.02 -10.83
CA THR A 100 2.32 8.54 -11.84
C THR A 100 1.53 7.41 -12.48
N ARG A 101 2.20 6.32 -12.89
CA ARG A 101 1.52 5.15 -13.45
C ARG A 101 0.49 4.56 -12.47
N TRP A 102 0.85 4.40 -11.20
CA TRP A 102 -0.07 3.87 -10.20
C TRP A 102 -1.25 4.80 -9.92
N HIS A 103 -1.03 6.11 -9.96
CA HIS A 103 -2.10 7.10 -9.88
C HIS A 103 -3.05 7.00 -11.08
N THR A 104 -2.53 6.87 -12.31
CA THR A 104 -3.35 6.66 -13.52
C THR A 104 -4.13 5.35 -13.47
N GLU A 105 -3.51 4.25 -13.05
CA GLU A 105 -4.20 2.95 -12.89
C GLU A 105 -5.33 3.01 -11.85
N ALA A 106 -5.25 3.94 -10.90
CA ALA A 106 -6.23 4.15 -9.83
C ALA A 106 -7.24 5.26 -10.14
N GLU A 107 -7.30 5.76 -11.37
CA GLU A 107 -8.22 6.84 -11.75
C GLU A 107 -9.68 6.47 -11.42
N GLY A 108 -10.41 7.41 -10.84
CA GLY A 108 -11.78 7.20 -10.34
C GLY A 108 -11.89 6.37 -9.05
N MET A 109 -10.77 5.88 -8.51
CA MET A 109 -10.72 5.23 -7.20
C MET A 109 -10.22 6.18 -6.13
N LYS A 110 -10.64 5.92 -4.89
CA LYS A 110 -10.10 6.62 -3.73
C LYS A 110 -8.68 6.17 -3.43
N ILE A 111 -7.79 7.14 -3.22
CA ILE A 111 -6.41 6.92 -2.81
C ILE A 111 -6.27 7.22 -1.32
N ARG A 112 -5.60 6.33 -0.59
CA ARG A 112 -5.31 6.52 0.84
C ARG A 112 -3.81 6.52 1.06
N TYR A 113 -3.30 7.53 1.73
CA TYR A 113 -1.87 7.79 1.77
C TYR A 113 -1.39 8.13 3.18
N VAL A 114 -0.31 7.48 3.61
CA VAL A 114 0.46 7.80 4.80
C VAL A 114 1.87 8.18 4.33
N PRO A 115 2.24 9.46 4.36
CA PRO A 115 3.52 9.92 3.84
C PRO A 115 4.66 9.66 4.81
N TYR A 116 5.89 9.57 4.27
CA TYR A 116 7.12 9.51 5.08
C TYR A 116 7.46 10.89 5.68
N ARG A 117 7.30 11.94 4.87
CA ARG A 117 7.50 13.35 5.23
C ARG A 117 6.22 14.13 4.95
N LEU A 118 6.32 15.38 4.50
CA LEU A 118 5.17 16.16 4.06
C LEU A 118 4.51 15.48 2.85
N PRO A 119 3.19 15.55 2.67
CA PRO A 119 2.56 15.11 1.43
C PRO A 119 3.14 15.86 0.24
N ASP A 120 3.64 15.13 -0.74
CA ASP A 120 4.29 15.59 -1.96
C ASP A 120 3.41 16.57 -2.76
N ILE A 121 2.10 16.33 -2.84
CA ILE A 121 1.09 17.24 -3.40
C ILE A 121 0.96 18.61 -2.72
N LEU A 122 1.57 18.80 -1.55
CA LEU A 122 1.50 20.02 -0.76
C LEU A 122 2.87 20.68 -0.60
N ARG A 123 3.94 20.19 -1.24
CA ARG A 123 5.29 20.74 -1.10
C ARG A 123 5.51 21.89 -2.07
N MET A 124 6.14 22.96 -1.60
CA MET A 124 6.70 24.01 -2.45
C MET A 124 8.06 23.59 -3.03
N SER A 125 8.51 24.28 -4.08
CA SER A 125 9.79 24.04 -4.74
C SER A 125 10.98 24.11 -3.78
N GLU A 126 10.95 25.02 -2.81
CA GLU A 126 12.02 25.17 -1.81
C GLU A 126 12.12 23.95 -0.87
N ILE A 127 10.99 23.30 -0.57
CA ILE A 127 10.98 22.07 0.21
C ILE A 127 11.52 20.90 -0.62
N VAL A 128 11.13 20.82 -1.89
CA VAL A 128 11.64 19.79 -2.81
C VAL A 128 13.14 19.93 -2.98
N ALA A 129 13.64 21.14 -3.21
CA ALA A 129 15.07 21.44 -3.28
C ALA A 129 15.81 21.01 -2.01
N TRP A 130 15.25 21.33 -0.84
CA TRP A 130 15.83 20.93 0.45
C TRP A 130 15.90 19.40 0.61
N GLU A 131 14.86 18.67 0.20
CA GLU A 131 14.80 17.21 0.32
C GLU A 131 15.73 16.47 -0.65
N LEU A 132 15.97 17.03 -1.84
CA LEU A 132 16.94 16.50 -2.81
C LEU A 132 18.39 16.66 -2.36
N GLY A 133 18.64 17.64 -1.49
CA GLY A 133 19.97 17.92 -0.94
C GLY A 133 20.84 18.77 -1.87
N PRO A 134 22.06 19.11 -1.43
CA PRO A 134 22.94 20.08 -2.10
C PRO A 134 23.43 19.62 -3.48
N ASP A 135 23.38 18.33 -3.78
CA ASP A 135 23.84 17.78 -5.06
C ASP A 135 22.83 17.98 -6.21
N HIS A 136 21.64 18.50 -5.91
CA HIS A 136 20.52 18.66 -6.85
C HIS A 136 19.96 20.09 -6.80
N ASP A 137 20.71 21.04 -7.36
CA ASP A 137 20.38 22.48 -7.39
C ASP A 137 19.88 22.95 -8.78
N ASP A 138 19.36 22.05 -9.61
CA ASP A 138 18.79 22.42 -10.92
C ASP A 138 17.34 22.89 -10.75
N PRO A 139 17.05 24.21 -10.91
CA PRO A 139 15.71 24.74 -10.71
C PRO A 139 14.68 24.19 -11.72
N GLU A 140 15.09 23.87 -12.95
CA GLU A 140 14.19 23.33 -13.97
C GLU A 140 13.78 21.90 -13.64
N ALA A 141 14.72 21.09 -13.13
CA ALA A 141 14.43 19.76 -12.62
C ALA A 141 13.49 19.79 -11.41
N ILE A 142 13.70 20.72 -10.47
CA ILE A 142 12.85 20.91 -9.29
C ILE A 142 11.42 21.29 -9.71
N GLU A 143 11.26 22.26 -10.60
CA GLU A 143 9.94 22.66 -11.10
C GLU A 143 9.25 21.53 -11.88
N THR A 144 10.01 20.74 -12.63
CA THR A 144 9.48 19.53 -13.29
C THR A 144 8.95 18.52 -12.27
N ILE A 145 9.69 18.28 -11.18
CA ILE A 145 9.24 17.40 -10.09
C ILE A 145 7.94 17.95 -9.49
N VAL A 146 7.91 19.21 -9.06
CA VAL A 146 6.73 19.86 -8.48
C VAL A 146 5.54 19.82 -9.43
N GLY A 147 5.77 20.07 -10.73
CA GLY A 147 4.75 19.96 -11.78
C GLY A 147 4.11 18.58 -11.81
N ASN A 148 4.93 17.52 -11.75
CA ASN A 148 4.49 16.14 -11.78
C ASN A 148 3.79 15.66 -10.48
N LEU A 149 4.01 16.35 -9.36
CA LEU A 149 3.32 16.08 -8.08
C LEU A 149 1.86 16.57 -8.08
N ASN A 150 1.38 17.19 -9.17
CA ASN A 150 0.01 17.69 -9.30
C ASN A 150 -1.00 16.63 -9.80
N TYR A 151 -0.87 15.36 -9.43
CA TYR A 151 -1.80 14.30 -9.83
C TYR A 151 -3.24 14.49 -9.29
N ASN A 152 -3.45 15.37 -8.31
CA ASN A 152 -4.78 15.68 -7.73
C ASN A 152 -5.69 16.57 -8.58
N ARG A 153 -5.30 16.96 -9.80
CA ARG A 153 -6.14 17.81 -10.67
C ARG A 153 -7.07 17.03 -11.61
N GLY A 154 -6.96 15.70 -11.65
CA GLY A 154 -7.85 14.85 -12.45
C GLY A 154 -9.27 14.85 -11.89
N PRO A 155 -10.33 15.00 -12.72
CA PRO A 155 -11.71 14.80 -12.30
C PRO A 155 -11.89 13.42 -11.63
N GLY A 156 -12.49 13.38 -10.44
CA GLY A 156 -12.76 12.12 -9.72
C GLY A 156 -11.64 11.61 -8.80
N THR A 157 -10.56 12.36 -8.61
CA THR A 157 -9.52 12.01 -7.63
C THR A 157 -10.00 12.33 -6.21
N ASP A 158 -10.31 11.29 -5.42
CA ASP A 158 -10.64 11.40 -3.98
C ASP A 158 -9.46 10.86 -3.16
N MET A 159 -8.86 11.72 -2.34
CA MET A 159 -7.64 11.42 -1.60
C MET A 159 -7.83 11.64 -0.10
N GLU A 160 -7.51 10.61 0.68
CA GLU A 160 -7.42 10.68 2.14
C GLU A 160 -5.95 10.53 2.55
N ILE A 161 -5.45 11.43 3.39
CA ILE A 161 -4.09 11.41 3.91
C ILE A 161 -4.13 11.35 5.43
N CYS A 162 -3.49 10.34 6.03
CA CYS A 162 -3.22 10.36 7.46
C CYS A 162 -1.78 10.84 7.66
N LEU A 163 -1.63 12.01 8.27
CA LEU A 163 -0.33 12.67 8.49
C LEU A 163 -0.04 12.74 9.99
N ALA A 164 1.16 12.33 10.38
CA ALA A 164 1.58 12.48 11.78
C ALA A 164 1.70 13.97 12.12
N THR A 165 1.12 14.41 13.23
CA THR A 165 1.26 15.79 13.71
C THR A 165 2.72 16.18 13.86
N GLN A 166 3.57 15.23 14.26
CA GLN A 166 5.01 15.42 14.42
C GLN A 166 5.72 15.82 13.13
N THR A 167 5.25 15.36 11.96
CA THR A 167 5.81 15.77 10.68
C THR A 167 5.64 17.28 10.48
N VAL A 168 4.47 17.82 10.84
CA VAL A 168 4.22 19.26 10.72
C VAL A 168 4.92 20.05 11.82
N THR A 169 4.93 19.57 13.07
CA THR A 169 5.62 20.26 14.16
C THR A 169 7.14 20.28 13.95
N SER A 170 7.73 19.23 13.36
CA SER A 170 9.16 19.24 13.02
C SER A 170 9.51 20.37 12.06
N LEU A 171 8.67 20.66 11.07
CA LEU A 171 8.84 21.77 10.14
C LEU A 171 8.67 23.12 10.85
N ILE A 172 7.69 23.24 11.73
CA ILE A 172 7.48 24.45 12.54
C ILE A 172 8.68 24.74 13.44
N ASP A 173 9.23 23.70 14.09
CA ASP A 173 10.35 23.83 15.01
C ASP A 173 11.69 23.93 14.27
N GLY A 174 11.76 23.51 13.00
CA GLY A 174 12.99 23.59 12.19
C GLY A 174 14.04 22.59 12.63
N VAL A 175 13.59 21.46 13.15
CA VAL A 175 14.42 20.34 13.56
C VAL A 175 14.44 19.28 12.46
N PHE A 176 15.34 18.31 12.57
CA PHE A 176 15.48 17.20 11.62
C PHE A 176 14.13 16.69 11.08
N PRO A 177 13.96 16.61 9.74
CA PRO A 177 14.96 16.82 8.68
C PRO A 177 15.12 18.28 8.18
N TRP A 178 14.62 19.28 8.90
CA TRP A 178 14.55 20.68 8.46
C TRP A 178 15.62 21.60 9.08
N ASP A 179 16.67 21.02 9.67
CA ASP A 179 17.72 21.76 10.37
C ASP A 179 18.44 22.71 9.40
N GLY A 180 18.30 24.02 9.61
CA GLY A 180 18.91 25.05 8.76
C GLY A 180 18.00 25.61 7.66
N LEU A 181 16.80 25.07 7.48
CA LEU A 181 15.81 25.63 6.56
C LEU A 181 15.31 27.00 7.08
N PRO A 182 15.32 28.08 6.27
CA PRO A 182 14.94 29.41 6.72
C PRO A 182 13.54 29.48 7.31
N VAL A 183 13.38 30.26 8.39
CA VAL A 183 12.09 30.48 9.07
C VAL A 183 11.00 30.95 8.08
N SER A 184 11.36 31.81 7.14
CA SER A 184 10.45 32.30 6.09
C SER A 184 9.92 31.17 5.21
N VAL A 185 10.79 30.26 4.76
CA VAL A 185 10.40 29.10 3.93
C VAL A 185 9.51 28.15 4.72
N ARG A 186 9.85 27.87 5.98
CA ARG A 186 9.04 27.01 6.87
C ARG A 186 7.64 27.58 7.07
N ARG A 187 7.53 28.89 7.30
CA ARG A 187 6.22 29.58 7.42
C ARG A 187 5.44 29.52 6.11
N ALA A 188 6.07 29.89 4.99
CA ALA A 188 5.45 29.88 3.68
C ALA A 188 4.93 28.47 3.31
N GLN A 189 5.68 27.41 3.63
CA GLN A 189 5.26 26.03 3.40
C GLN A 189 3.99 25.68 4.20
N ILE A 190 3.87 26.07 5.47
CA ILE A 190 2.67 25.81 6.27
C ILE A 190 1.47 26.61 5.76
N GLU A 191 1.68 27.87 5.38
CA GLU A 191 0.64 28.73 4.80
C GLU A 191 0.13 28.14 3.47
N HIS A 192 1.06 27.73 2.60
CA HIS A 192 0.74 27.02 1.36
C HIS A 192 -0.07 25.74 1.61
N MET A 193 0.34 24.91 2.57
CA MET A 193 -0.43 23.72 2.95
C MET A 193 -1.86 24.07 3.38
N ALA A 194 -2.04 25.13 4.19
CA ALA A 194 -3.36 25.53 4.66
C ALA A 194 -4.28 25.95 3.51
N GLU A 195 -3.76 26.74 2.56
CA GLU A 195 -4.49 27.18 1.38
C GLU A 195 -4.87 26.00 0.47
N ARG A 196 -3.94 25.08 0.22
CA ARG A 196 -4.18 23.91 -0.65
C ARG A 196 -5.18 22.94 -0.03
N VAL A 197 -5.09 22.69 1.27
CA VAL A 197 -6.05 21.83 1.98
C VAL A 197 -7.46 22.42 1.92
N GLU A 198 -7.59 23.73 2.13
CA GLU A 198 -8.88 24.41 2.04
C GLU A 198 -9.45 24.39 0.61
N ALA A 199 -8.63 24.70 -0.39
CA ALA A 199 -9.06 24.74 -1.79
C ALA A 199 -9.42 23.37 -2.39
N LEU A 200 -8.79 22.29 -1.90
CA LEU A 200 -9.01 20.94 -2.41
C LEU A 200 -10.06 20.15 -1.61
N TYR A 201 -10.60 20.69 -0.52
CA TYR A 201 -11.65 20.04 0.26
C TYR A 201 -13.00 20.09 -0.49
N PRO A 202 -13.79 18.99 -0.54
CA PRO A 202 -13.64 17.72 0.19
C PRO A 202 -12.87 16.62 -0.56
N SER A 203 -12.39 16.88 -1.77
CA SER A 203 -11.67 15.89 -2.59
C SER A 203 -10.32 15.48 -1.99
N LEU A 204 -9.66 16.38 -1.26
CA LEU A 204 -8.51 16.11 -0.41
C LEU A 204 -8.91 16.20 1.06
N ARG A 205 -8.66 15.13 1.82
CA ARG A 205 -8.94 15.07 3.26
C ARG A 205 -7.69 14.66 4.01
N ILE A 206 -7.23 15.52 4.92
CA ILE A 206 -6.09 15.23 5.78
C ILE A 206 -6.58 14.95 7.19
N PHE A 207 -6.03 13.92 7.82
CA PHE A 207 -6.28 13.54 9.19
C PHE A 207 -4.96 13.62 9.96
N LEU A 208 -4.91 14.41 11.03
CA LEU A 208 -3.71 14.54 11.85
C LEU A 208 -3.78 13.62 13.06
N PHE A 209 -2.87 12.64 13.13
CA PHE A 209 -2.78 11.69 14.24
C PHE A 209 -1.49 11.90 15.06
N ASP A 210 -1.52 11.50 16.34
CA ASP A 210 -0.31 11.51 17.19
C ASP A 210 0.56 10.28 16.89
N GLY A 211 1.67 10.50 16.17
CA GLY A 211 2.62 9.46 15.78
C GLY A 211 3.41 8.85 16.94
N ARG A 212 3.37 9.45 18.14
CA ARG A 212 3.92 8.84 19.36
C ARG A 212 2.99 7.78 19.96
N ARG A 213 1.70 7.87 19.67
CA ARG A 213 0.68 6.91 20.12
C ARG A 213 0.42 5.83 19.09
N HIS A 214 0.53 6.19 17.81
CA HIS A 214 0.18 5.32 16.70
C HIS A 214 1.34 5.27 15.71
N HIS A 215 2.13 4.20 15.77
CA HIS A 215 3.25 3.98 14.86
C HIS A 215 2.76 3.34 13.56
N THR A 216 3.25 3.85 12.44
CA THR A 216 2.96 3.31 11.11
C THR A 216 4.14 3.49 10.19
N VAL A 217 4.27 2.59 9.23
CA VAL A 217 5.14 2.79 8.07
C VAL A 217 4.45 3.72 7.05
N PRO A 218 5.20 4.37 6.14
CA PRO A 218 4.61 5.11 5.05
C PRO A 218 4.09 4.16 3.96
N TYR A 219 2.88 4.39 3.49
CA TYR A 219 2.26 3.57 2.45
C TYR A 219 1.16 4.29 1.69
N THR A 220 0.87 3.79 0.49
CA THR A 220 -0.26 4.25 -0.34
C THR A 220 -1.14 3.07 -0.73
N ILE A 221 -2.46 3.23 -0.61
CA ILE A 221 -3.47 2.28 -1.07
C ILE A 221 -4.17 2.89 -2.28
N PHE A 222 -4.07 2.22 -3.42
CA PHE A 222 -4.67 2.61 -4.69
C PHE A 222 -5.97 1.82 -4.87
N GLY A 223 -7.07 2.36 -4.34
CA GLY A 223 -8.38 1.72 -4.37
C GLY A 223 -8.38 0.33 -3.76
N THR A 224 -8.81 -0.67 -4.53
CA THR A 224 -8.80 -2.09 -4.17
C THR A 224 -7.72 -2.89 -4.91
N GLN A 225 -6.91 -2.22 -5.74
CA GLN A 225 -5.97 -2.86 -6.66
C GLN A 225 -4.61 -3.13 -6.01
N ARG A 226 -4.11 -2.18 -5.23
CA ARG A 226 -2.73 -2.21 -4.73
C ARG A 226 -2.58 -1.51 -3.39
N ALA A 227 -1.65 -2.01 -2.57
CA ALA A 227 -1.06 -1.27 -1.46
C ALA A 227 0.47 -1.28 -1.62
N ALA A 228 1.12 -0.12 -1.55
CA ALA A 228 2.57 0.01 -1.68
C ALA A 228 3.15 0.62 -0.40
N ILE A 229 4.05 -0.09 0.27
CA ILE A 229 4.81 0.41 1.43
C ILE A 229 6.12 0.99 0.92
N TYR A 230 6.41 2.22 1.32
CA TYR A 230 7.67 2.87 1.01
C TYR A 230 8.79 2.31 1.90
N ALA A 231 9.87 1.82 1.29
CA ALA A 231 11.00 1.21 1.96
C ALA A 231 12.34 1.83 1.51
N GLY A 232 12.36 3.15 1.26
CA GLY A 232 13.57 3.86 0.85
C GLY A 232 13.80 3.78 -0.66
N SER A 233 14.78 2.98 -1.07
CA SER A 233 15.14 2.77 -2.47
C SER A 233 14.22 1.78 -3.19
N GLN A 234 13.16 1.30 -2.52
CA GLN A 234 12.21 0.33 -3.05
C GLN A 234 10.80 0.56 -2.47
N TYR A 235 9.79 0.02 -3.16
CA TYR A 235 8.46 -0.19 -2.64
C TYR A 235 8.18 -1.67 -2.45
N ILE A 236 7.58 -2.02 -1.31
CA ILE A 236 6.98 -3.35 -1.11
C ILE A 236 5.51 -3.26 -1.53
N VAL A 237 5.20 -3.89 -2.65
CA VAL A 237 3.90 -3.78 -3.33
C VAL A 237 3.08 -5.03 -3.09
N PHE A 238 1.86 -4.87 -2.60
CA PHE A 238 0.89 -5.93 -2.41
C PHE A 238 -0.26 -5.75 -3.38
N ASN A 239 -0.50 -6.79 -4.19
CA ASN A 239 -1.65 -6.86 -5.09
C ASN A 239 -2.75 -7.81 -4.57
N ASP A 240 -2.59 -8.35 -3.35
CA ASP A 240 -3.58 -9.25 -2.78
C ASP A 240 -4.69 -8.56 -2.00
N GLN A 241 -5.93 -8.92 -2.33
CA GLN A 241 -7.13 -8.31 -1.74
C GLN A 241 -7.18 -8.43 -0.21
N ALA A 242 -6.70 -9.54 0.37
CA ALA A 242 -6.74 -9.73 1.82
C ALA A 242 -5.79 -8.78 2.56
N THR A 243 -4.60 -8.52 2.00
CA THR A 243 -3.64 -7.56 2.53
C THR A 243 -4.10 -6.14 2.28
N ILE A 244 -4.62 -5.82 1.10
CA ILE A 244 -5.20 -4.50 0.82
C ILE A 244 -6.32 -4.18 1.81
N LEU A 245 -7.24 -5.11 2.09
CA LEU A 245 -8.30 -4.94 3.09
C LEU A 245 -7.75 -4.80 4.52
N ARG A 246 -6.63 -5.46 4.87
CA ARG A 246 -5.95 -5.24 6.16
C ARG A 246 -5.36 -3.82 6.25
N MET A 247 -4.69 -3.36 5.19
CA MET A 247 -4.12 -2.02 5.12
C MET A 247 -5.21 -0.94 5.15
N GLN A 248 -6.34 -1.15 4.48
CA GLN A 248 -7.49 -0.26 4.54
C GLN A 248 -8.07 -0.17 5.96
N ARG A 249 -8.25 -1.29 6.65
CA ARG A 249 -8.69 -1.29 8.06
C ARG A 249 -7.70 -0.59 9.00
N HIS A 250 -6.40 -0.76 8.75
CA HIS A 250 -5.37 -0.03 9.48
C HIS A 250 -5.50 1.48 9.24
N PHE A 251 -5.66 1.91 7.98
CA PHE A 251 -5.88 3.32 7.63
C PHE A 251 -7.15 3.89 8.29
N ASP A 252 -8.26 3.15 8.27
CA ASP A 252 -9.51 3.55 8.94
C ASP A 252 -9.32 3.72 10.46
N SER A 253 -8.42 2.92 11.08
CA SER A 253 -8.04 3.10 12.47
C SER A 253 -7.30 4.42 12.71
N LEU A 254 -6.38 4.80 11.82
CA LEU A 254 -5.68 6.09 11.90
C LEU A 254 -6.65 7.27 11.79
N ILE A 255 -7.63 7.19 10.89
CA ILE A 255 -8.70 8.19 10.78
C ILE A 255 -9.42 8.37 12.12
N ARG A 256 -9.86 7.26 12.73
CA ARG A 256 -10.59 7.30 14.02
C ARG A 256 -9.74 7.83 15.17
N GLN A 257 -8.43 7.61 15.11
CA GLN A 257 -7.47 8.05 16.12
C GLN A 257 -6.94 9.46 15.89
N SER A 258 -7.31 10.09 14.78
CA SER A 258 -6.84 11.43 14.43
C SER A 258 -7.45 12.48 15.34
N VAL A 259 -6.57 13.32 15.90
CA VAL A 259 -6.92 14.41 16.81
C VAL A 259 -7.55 15.56 16.04
N THR A 260 -7.02 15.86 14.85
CA THR A 260 -7.57 16.89 13.96
C THR A 260 -8.23 16.23 12.76
N GLN A 261 -9.52 16.51 12.60
CA GLN A 261 -10.33 16.02 11.49
C GLN A 261 -10.24 16.96 10.27
N PRO A 262 -10.56 16.50 9.05
CA PRO A 262 -10.24 17.21 7.81
C PRO A 262 -10.73 18.66 7.73
N HIS A 263 -11.93 18.94 8.24
CA HIS A 263 -12.52 20.28 8.22
C HIS A 263 -11.81 21.30 9.13
N ASP A 264 -11.02 20.82 10.10
CA ASP A 264 -10.27 21.68 11.03
C ASP A 264 -8.79 21.81 10.65
N VAL A 265 -8.28 21.01 9.70
CA VAL A 265 -6.84 20.97 9.38
C VAL A 265 -6.32 22.30 8.84
N SER A 266 -7.05 22.98 7.95
CA SER A 266 -6.61 24.28 7.43
C SER A 266 -6.48 25.32 8.55
N ARG A 267 -7.46 25.36 9.47
CA ARG A 267 -7.41 26.22 10.66
C ARG A 267 -6.22 25.86 11.57
N TRP A 268 -6.02 24.57 11.83
CA TRP A 268 -4.91 24.09 12.65
C TRP A 268 -3.57 24.51 12.06
N LEU A 269 -3.37 24.37 10.75
CA LEU A 269 -2.15 24.80 10.05
C LEU A 269 -1.92 26.31 10.16
N ARG A 270 -2.97 27.13 9.96
CA ARG A 270 -2.87 28.60 10.11
C ARG A 270 -2.46 29.00 11.54
N GLN A 271 -3.01 28.33 12.56
CA GLN A 271 -2.59 28.55 13.95
C GLN A 271 -1.16 28.09 14.20
N ALA A 272 -0.73 27.01 13.55
CA ALA A 272 0.62 26.50 13.68
C ALA A 272 1.65 27.43 13.02
N ALA A 273 1.31 28.08 11.90
CA ALA A 273 2.15 29.06 11.23
C ALA A 273 2.46 30.30 12.09
N THR A 274 1.51 30.76 12.90
CA THR A 274 1.73 31.92 13.79
C THR A 274 2.70 31.62 14.95
N ALA A 275 2.91 30.34 15.27
CA ALA A 275 3.89 29.93 16.28
C ALA A 275 5.34 29.98 15.77
N ILE A 276 5.54 29.95 14.45
CA ILE A 276 6.87 30.00 13.81
C ILE A 276 7.48 31.38 14.04
N GLY A 277 8.47 31.50 14.91
CA GLY A 277 9.17 32.75 15.23
C GLY A 277 8.83 33.38 16.59
N ASN A 278 7.86 32.83 17.33
CA ASN A 278 7.63 33.17 18.74
C ASN A 278 8.41 32.27 19.72
N ARG A 279 9.28 31.38 19.19
CA ARG A 279 10.12 30.44 19.93
C ARG A 279 11.58 30.68 19.62
#